data_AF-A0A1C0VA65-F1
#
_entry.id   AF-A0A1C0VA65-F1
#
_cell.length_a   1.000
_cell.length_b   1.000
_cell.length_c   1.000
_cell.angle_alpha   90.00
_cell.angle_beta   90.00
_cell.angle_gamma   90.00
#
_symmetry.space_group_name_H-M   'P 1'
#
loop_
_entity.id
_entity.type
_entity.pdbx_description
1 polymer ?
#
loop_
_entity_poly.entity_id
_entity_poly.type
_entity_poly.pdbx_seq_one_letter_code
_entity_poly.pdbx_strand_id
1 'polypeptide(L)'
;MSQILTLELNDRVFAAIQQQSENIGIPPERLVATLVEQNFTQIFRTLLTDTEKEVRRAKFERHFGEIDLGFATDIDNESIDADLAKEYASNHEEG
;
A
#
# COMPACT_ATOMS: atom_id res chain seq x y z
N MET A 1 6.27 -17.05 -21.83
CA MET A 1 5.41 -18.25 -21.97
C MET A 1 3.96 -17.79 -21.92
N SER A 2 3.08 -18.36 -22.74
CA SER A 2 1.64 -18.07 -22.73
C SER A 2 0.88 -19.30 -22.25
N GLN A 3 -0.12 -19.11 -21.40
CA GLN A 3 -0.99 -20.17 -20.89
C GLN A 3 -2.46 -19.79 -21.15
N ILE A 4 -3.30 -20.77 -21.44
CA ILE A 4 -4.74 -20.58 -21.68
C ILE A 4 -5.49 -21.02 -20.41
N LEU A 5 -6.36 -20.15 -19.92
CA LEU A 5 -7.23 -20.41 -18.79
C LEU A 5 -8.69 -20.26 -19.23
N THR A 6 -9.51 -21.26 -18.95
CA THR A 6 -10.96 -21.19 -19.15
C THR A 6 -11.61 -20.82 -17.82
N LEU A 7 -12.43 -19.77 -17.81
CA LEU A 7 -13.10 -19.26 -16.62
C LEU A 7 -14.61 -19.37 -16.78
N GLU A 8 -15.28 -19.94 -15.78
CA GLU A 8 -16.73 -19.83 -15.67
C GLU A 8 -17.08 -18.54 -14.94
N LEU A 9 -17.78 -17.65 -15.64
CA LEU A 9 -18.23 -16.37 -15.13
C LEU A 9 -19.76 -16.32 -15.17
N ASN A 10 -20.36 -15.61 -14.23
CA ASN A 10 -21.79 -15.32 -14.37
C ASN A 10 -22.03 -14.32 -15.52
N ASP A 11 -23.22 -14.39 -16.11
CA ASP A 11 -23.58 -13.60 -17.30
C ASP A 11 -23.44 -12.09 -17.08
N ARG A 12 -23.72 -11.60 -15.88
CA ARG A 12 -23.63 -10.16 -15.56
C ARG A 12 -22.20 -9.66 -15.62
N VAL A 13 -21.27 -10.45 -15.07
CA VAL A 13 -19.83 -10.12 -15.09
C VAL A 13 -19.30 -10.21 -16.51
N PHE A 14 -19.69 -11.24 -17.26
CA PHE A 14 -19.29 -11.35 -18.67
C PHE A 14 -19.79 -10.17 -19.50
N ALA A 15 -21.05 -9.77 -19.35
CA ALA A 15 -21.62 -8.61 -20.04
C ALA A 15 -20.89 -7.30 -19.72
N ALA A 16 -20.51 -7.10 -18.45
CA ALA A 16 -19.76 -5.91 -18.04
C ALA A 16 -18.35 -5.88 -18.66
N ILE A 17 -17.67 -7.02 -18.71
CA ILE A 17 -16.37 -7.17 -19.38
C ILE A 17 -16.51 -6.86 -20.87
N GLN A 18 -17.53 -7.43 -21.52
CA GLN A 18 -17.79 -7.22 -22.94
C GLN A 18 -18.01 -5.74 -23.24
N GLN A 19 -18.87 -5.07 -22.48
CA GLN A 19 -19.13 -3.64 -22.63
C GLN A 19 -17.86 -2.78 -22.46
N GLN A 20 -17.03 -3.07 -21.45
CA GLN A 20 -15.76 -2.35 -21.26
C GLN A 20 -14.78 -2.61 -22.40
N SER A 21 -14.71 -3.85 -22.88
CA SER A 21 -13.82 -4.24 -23.96
C SER A 21 -14.16 -3.49 -25.27
N GLU A 22 -15.44 -3.34 -25.57
CA GLU A 22 -15.94 -2.57 -26.72
C GLU A 22 -15.63 -1.08 -26.58
N ASN A 23 -15.85 -0.50 -25.40
CA ASN A 23 -15.55 0.91 -25.14
C ASN A 23 -14.06 1.26 -25.30
N ILE A 24 -13.17 0.34 -24.96
CA ILE A 24 -11.71 0.54 -25.00
C ILE A 24 -11.11 0.00 -26.31
N GLY A 25 -11.90 -0.69 -27.14
CA GLY A 25 -11.48 -1.21 -28.44
C GLY A 25 -10.50 -2.39 -28.35
N ILE A 26 -10.57 -3.19 -27.28
CA ILE A 26 -9.72 -4.38 -27.09
C ILE A 26 -10.58 -5.63 -26.93
N PRO A 27 -10.08 -6.83 -27.30
CA PRO A 27 -10.81 -8.07 -27.06
C PRO A 27 -11.05 -8.34 -25.56
N PRO A 28 -12.19 -8.93 -25.17
CA PRO A 28 -12.52 -9.19 -23.78
C PRO A 28 -11.50 -10.10 -23.09
N GLU A 29 -10.91 -11.07 -23.80
CA GLU A 29 -9.88 -11.96 -23.27
C GLU A 29 -8.62 -11.19 -22.88
N ARG A 30 -8.26 -10.18 -23.69
CA ARG A 30 -7.09 -9.33 -23.45
C ARG A 30 -7.34 -8.38 -22.27
N LEU A 31 -8.56 -7.87 -22.15
CA LEU A 31 -8.97 -7.07 -20.99
C LEU A 31 -8.87 -7.90 -19.71
N VAL A 32 -9.45 -9.11 -19.71
CA VAL A 32 -9.42 -10.03 -18.56
C VAL A 32 -7.98 -10.40 -18.19
N ALA A 33 -7.16 -10.80 -19.17
CA ALA A 33 -5.75 -11.13 -18.91
C ALA A 33 -5.01 -9.95 -18.25
N THR A 34 -5.22 -8.74 -18.75
CA THR A 34 -4.60 -7.51 -18.19
C THR A 34 -5.06 -7.25 -16.76
N LEU A 35 -6.36 -7.38 -16.49
CA LEU A 35 -6.92 -7.19 -15.14
C LEU A 35 -6.38 -8.22 -14.15
N VAL A 36 -6.27 -9.48 -14.58
CA VAL A 36 -5.72 -10.57 -13.78
C VAL A 36 -4.25 -10.30 -13.48
N GLU A 37 -3.43 -9.97 -14.48
CA GLU A 37 -2.01 -9.65 -14.28
C GLU A 37 -1.79 -8.48 -13.31
N GLN A 38 -2.58 -7.40 -13.45
CA GLN A 38 -2.50 -6.24 -12.56
C GLN A 38 -2.89 -6.59 -11.12
N ASN A 39 -3.99 -7.33 -10.95
CA ASN A 39 -4.48 -7.70 -9.63
C ASN A 39 -3.50 -8.62 -8.90
N PHE A 40 -3.00 -9.65 -9.57
CA PHE A 40 -2.01 -10.56 -8.97
C PHE A 40 -0.70 -9.83 -8.66
N THR A 41 -0.21 -8.94 -9.53
CA THR A 41 0.98 -8.14 -9.26
C THR A 41 0.81 -7.30 -7.99
N GLN A 42 -0.37 -6.69 -7.80
CA GLN A 42 -0.68 -5.93 -6.60
C GLN A 42 -0.78 -6.82 -5.36
N ILE A 43 -1.48 -7.95 -5.44
CA ILE A 43 -1.59 -8.92 -4.34
C ILE A 43 -0.20 -9.40 -3.91
N PHE A 44 0.65 -9.81 -4.85
CA PHE A 44 2.01 -10.26 -4.55
C PHE A 44 2.90 -9.16 -3.95
N ARG A 45 2.70 -7.89 -4.31
CA ARG A 45 3.39 -6.77 -3.65
C ARG A 45 2.91 -6.53 -2.22
N THR A 46 1.64 -6.82 -1.94
CA THR A 46 1.06 -6.66 -0.58
C THR A 46 1.33 -7.85 0.33
N LEU A 47 1.63 -9.02 -0.24
CA LEU A 47 2.01 -10.20 0.52
C LEU A 47 3.44 -10.05 1.02
N LEU A 48 3.57 -9.55 2.24
CA LEU A 48 4.83 -9.57 2.96
C LEU A 48 5.31 -11.01 3.12
N THR A 49 6.55 -11.27 2.75
CA THR A 49 7.23 -12.52 3.11
C THR A 49 7.29 -12.65 4.64
N ASP A 50 7.37 -13.87 5.16
CA ASP A 50 7.43 -14.05 6.62
C ASP A 50 8.67 -13.38 7.22
N THR A 51 9.79 -13.35 6.50
CA THR A 51 10.98 -12.57 6.87
C THR A 51 10.69 -11.07 6.98
N GLU A 52 9.97 -10.49 6.03
CA GLU A 52 9.60 -9.07 6.06
C GLU A 52 8.59 -8.73 7.16
N LYS A 53 7.72 -9.67 7.53
CA LYS A 53 6.82 -9.53 8.68
C LYS A 53 7.62 -9.51 9.98
N GLU A 54 8.55 -10.43 10.15
CA GLU A 54 9.39 -10.52 11.35
C GLU A 54 10.31 -9.29 11.49
N VAL A 55 10.90 -8.79 10.40
CA VAL A 55 11.70 -7.55 10.43
C VAL A 55 10.84 -6.35 10.84
N ARG A 56 9.62 -6.22 10.30
CA ARG A 56 8.70 -5.14 10.69
C ARG A 56 8.24 -5.26 12.14
N ARG A 57 7.95 -6.49 12.60
CA ARG A 57 7.59 -6.79 13.98
C ARG A 57 8.72 -6.42 14.93
N ALA A 58 9.94 -6.88 14.68
CA ALA A 58 11.11 -6.54 15.50
C ALA A 58 11.40 -5.04 15.52
N LYS A 59 11.22 -4.33 14.38
CA LYS A 59 11.35 -2.88 14.32
C LYS A 59 10.29 -2.17 15.17
N PHE A 60 9.05 -2.66 15.14
CA PHE A 60 7.96 -2.12 15.94
C PHE A 60 8.16 -2.39 17.44
N GLU A 61 8.49 -3.63 17.80
CA GLU A 61 8.75 -4.06 19.18
C GLU A 61 9.98 -3.38 19.79
N ARG A 62 10.97 -2.96 18.98
CA ARG A 62 12.09 -2.14 19.45
C ARG A 62 11.65 -0.81 20.09
N HIS A 63 10.48 -0.30 19.71
CA HIS A 63 9.90 0.91 20.29
C HIS A 63 8.97 0.61 21.47
N PHE A 64 8.80 -0.65 21.86
CA PHE A 64 8.04 -1.00 23.05
C PHE A 64 8.82 -0.59 24.30
N GLY A 65 8.16 0.20 25.12
CA GLY A 65 8.64 0.78 26.35
C GLY A 65 7.59 1.78 26.82
N GLU A 66 7.39 1.88 28.13
CA GLU A 66 6.52 2.89 28.70
C GLU A 66 7.34 4.17 28.88
N ILE A 67 6.99 5.22 28.13
CA ILE A 67 7.47 6.56 28.39
C ILE A 67 6.33 7.28 29.10
N ASP A 68 6.42 7.40 30.42
CA ASP A 68 5.55 8.30 31.17
C ASP A 68 6.03 9.73 30.93
N LEU A 69 5.28 10.45 30.11
CA LEU A 69 5.57 11.85 29.79
C LEU A 69 5.11 12.80 30.89
N GLY A 70 4.26 12.35 31.84
CA GLY A 70 3.68 13.22 32.87
C GLY A 70 2.68 14.26 32.35
N PHE A 71 2.40 14.28 31.04
CA PHE A 71 1.40 15.12 30.37
C PHE A 71 0.81 14.38 29.16
N ALA A 72 -0.38 14.80 28.72
CA ALA A 72 -1.01 14.23 27.54
C ALA A 72 -0.21 14.60 26.28
N THR A 73 0.22 13.61 25.50
CA THR A 73 0.77 13.85 24.17
C THR A 73 -0.38 14.27 23.25
N ASP A 74 -0.41 15.54 22.87
CA ASP A 74 -1.44 16.06 21.98
C ASP A 74 -1.14 15.69 20.52
N ILE A 75 -2.18 15.61 19.69
CA ILE A 75 -2.08 15.43 18.23
C ILE A 75 -2.10 16.78 17.49
N ASP A 76 -1.83 17.87 18.23
CA ASP A 76 -1.79 19.21 17.68
C ASP A 76 -0.55 19.40 16.80
N ASN A 77 -0.76 19.26 15.50
CA ASN A 77 0.27 19.41 14.48
C ASN A 77 0.96 20.79 14.54
N GLU A 78 0.28 21.85 14.98
CA GLU A 78 0.85 23.19 15.02
C GLU A 78 1.94 23.31 16.12
N SER A 79 1.70 22.69 17.29
CA SER A 79 2.71 22.58 18.35
C SER A 79 3.87 21.68 17.93
N ILE A 80 3.60 20.57 17.24
CA ILE A 80 4.63 19.65 16.73
C ILE A 80 5.54 20.35 15.72
N ASP A 81 4.95 21.12 14.79
CA ASP A 81 5.71 21.87 13.78
C ASP A 81 6.58 22.96 14.42
N ALA A 82 6.09 23.63 15.48
CA ALA A 82 6.85 24.63 16.22
C ALA A 82 8.05 24.01 16.97
N ASP A 83 7.86 22.87 17.63
CA ASP A 83 8.93 22.13 18.30
C ASP A 83 9.97 21.62 17.28
N LEU A 84 9.52 21.11 16.13
CA LEU A 84 10.39 20.65 15.05
C LEU A 84 11.23 21.80 14.49
N ALA A 85 10.63 22.96 14.22
CA ALA A 85 11.35 24.14 13.74
C ALA A 85 12.42 24.60 14.74
N LYS A 86 12.13 24.53 16.04
CA LYS A 86 13.07 24.88 17.11
C LYS A 86 14.25 23.92 17.17
N GLU A 87 14.02 22.60 17.14
CA GLU A 87 15.10 21.59 17.13
C GLU A 87 16.02 21.74 15.91
N TYR A 88 15.46 22.01 14.73
CA TYR A 88 16.25 22.23 13.51
C TYR A 88 17.00 23.57 13.52
N ALA A 89 16.44 24.61 14.13
CA ALA A 89 17.13 25.89 14.32
C ALA A 89 18.26 25.80 15.37
N SER A 90 18.14 24.89 16.33
CA SER A 90 19.12 24.70 17.42
C SER A 90 20.36 23.93 17.00
N ASN A 91 20.24 23.05 15.99
CA ASN A 91 21.34 22.22 15.48
C ASN A 91 22.04 22.82 14.24
N HIS A 92 21.84 24.11 13.96
CA HIS A 92 22.50 24.82 12.87
C HIS A 92 23.56 25.80 13.43
N GLU A 93 24.54 25.29 14.17
CA GLU A 93 25.85 25.95 14.19
C GLU A 93 26.57 25.50 12.91
N GLU A 94 26.67 26.43 11.95
CA GLU A 94 27.54 26.31 10.79
C GLU A 94 28.98 25.98 11.25
N GLY A 95 29.44 24.78 10.94
CA GLY A 95 30.84 24.37 11.00
C GLY A 95 31.30 23.87 9.64
#